data_AF-A0A5C7PDP5-F1
#
_entry.id   AF-A0A5C7PDP5-F1
#
_cell.length_a   1.000
_cell.length_b   1.000
_cell.length_c   1.000
_cell.angle_alpha   90.00
_cell.angle_beta   90.00
_cell.angle_gamma   90.00
#
_symmetry.space_group_name_H-M   'P 1'
#
loop_
_entity.id
_entity.type
_entity.pdbx_description
1 polymer ?
#
loop_
_entity_poly.entity_id
_entity_poly.type
_entity_poly.pdbx_seq_one_letter_code
_entity_poly.pdbx_strand_id
1 'polypeptide(L)'
;MTVSRELFHALPRPALTARQAPCQALCQGGYSLVEVMVVLAVTLVLALAVAPLSASWGSSAAVRQADASMQQAMSTLKSFALMNQGRVTDGSATAVMVVNATKVCVYRRIPTAFDCASADWQQSLPVTLTLGGTVITGSVKACVALDNTAQRQAGPLAGWTGPCTTNFAYTLQKSGESKSGTLS
;
A
#
# COMPACT_ATOMS: atom_id res chain seq x y z
N MET A 1 44.19 39.47 37.31
CA MET A 1 44.84 40.56 36.56
C MET A 1 43.77 41.36 35.84
N THR A 2 43.47 42.51 36.43
CA THR A 2 42.60 43.57 35.95
C THR A 2 43.38 44.46 34.97
N VAL A 3 42.83 44.70 33.78
CA VAL A 3 43.26 45.79 32.88
C VAL A 3 41.96 46.42 32.35
N SER A 4 41.47 47.43 33.04
CA SER A 4 41.72 48.87 32.83
C SER A 4 40.83 49.45 31.72
N ARG A 5 39.73 50.02 32.20
CA ARG A 5 38.97 51.14 31.60
C ARG A 5 39.94 52.28 31.28
N GLU A 6 39.71 52.98 30.18
CA GLU A 6 39.64 54.45 30.07
C GLU A 6 39.74 54.90 28.59
N LEU A 7 39.04 56.00 28.28
CA LEU A 7 39.31 56.94 27.19
C LEU A 7 38.92 56.52 25.76
N PHE A 8 37.65 56.75 25.41
CA PHE A 8 37.36 57.32 24.09
C PHE A 8 36.52 58.58 24.19
N HIS A 9 37.09 59.60 23.57
CA HIS A 9 36.80 61.02 23.56
C HIS A 9 35.43 61.31 22.94
N ALA A 10 34.66 62.20 23.57
CA ALA A 10 33.36 62.67 23.09
C ALA A 10 33.53 63.57 21.86
N LEU A 11 33.16 63.06 20.67
CA LEU A 11 32.92 63.88 19.49
C LEU A 11 31.42 64.25 19.40
N PRO A 12 31.07 65.50 19.05
CA PRO A 12 29.67 65.88 18.85
C PRO A 12 29.09 65.18 17.61
N ARG A 13 27.95 64.51 17.81
CA ARG A 13 27.22 63.83 16.73
C ARG A 13 26.59 64.86 15.78
N PRO A 14 26.80 64.75 14.46
CA PRO A 14 26.00 65.51 13.51
C PRO A 14 24.55 65.01 13.56
N ALA A 15 23.61 65.93 13.74
CA ALA A 15 22.19 65.67 13.62
C ALA A 15 21.86 65.34 12.15
N LEU A 16 21.98 64.08 11.78
CA LEU A 16 21.45 63.58 10.52
C LEU A 16 19.95 63.37 10.70
N THR A 17 19.21 64.39 10.24
CA THR A 17 17.81 64.35 9.86
C THR A 17 17.41 62.98 9.34
N ALA A 18 16.58 62.29 10.11
CA ALA A 18 15.85 61.12 9.66
C ALA A 18 14.99 61.52 8.45
N ARG A 19 15.43 61.17 7.24
CA ARG A 19 14.52 61.03 6.11
C ARG A 19 13.59 59.88 6.48
N GLN A 20 12.41 60.22 6.99
CA GLN A 20 11.27 59.32 7.05
C GLN A 20 11.00 58.85 5.62
N ALA A 21 11.39 57.61 5.31
CA ALA A 21 10.79 56.90 4.19
C ALA A 21 9.29 56.77 4.50
N PRO A 22 8.39 57.23 3.63
CA PRO A 22 6.97 57.12 3.87
C PRO A 22 6.56 55.65 3.93
N CYS A 23 5.81 55.30 4.98
CA CYS A 23 5.05 54.08 5.18
C CYS A 23 5.74 52.76 4.81
N GLN A 24 6.46 52.20 5.78
CA GLN A 24 6.50 50.74 5.98
C GLN A 24 5.20 50.21 6.63
N ALA A 25 4.12 51.00 6.60
CA ALA A 25 2.78 50.46 6.64
C ALA A 25 2.62 49.62 5.37
N LEU A 26 2.91 48.32 5.50
CA LEU A 26 2.28 47.30 4.67
C LEU A 26 0.80 47.69 4.58
N CYS A 27 0.42 48.24 3.44
CA CYS A 27 -0.96 48.45 3.06
C CYS A 27 -1.67 47.13 3.35
N GLN A 28 -2.47 47.09 4.43
CA GLN A 28 -3.47 46.05 4.60
C GLN A 28 -4.49 46.28 3.49
N GLY A 29 -4.17 45.79 2.29
CA GLY A 29 -5.14 45.64 1.23
C GLY A 29 -6.19 44.67 1.75
N GLY A 30 -7.33 45.19 2.20
CA GLY A 30 -8.48 44.36 2.47
C GLY A 30 -8.88 43.66 1.17
N TYR A 31 -9.03 42.34 1.22
CA TYR A 31 -9.56 41.59 0.09
C TYR A 31 -10.91 42.16 -0.31
N SER A 32 -11.08 42.47 -1.60
CA SER A 32 -12.38 42.91 -2.10
C SER A 32 -13.40 41.79 -1.91
N LEU A 33 -14.65 42.15 -1.58
CA LEU A 33 -15.75 41.18 -1.45
C LEU A 33 -15.91 40.36 -2.76
N VAL A 34 -15.68 41.00 -3.90
CA VAL A 34 -15.67 40.35 -5.22
C VAL A 34 -14.52 39.35 -5.36
N GLU A 35 -13.33 39.68 -4.85
CA GLU A 35 -12.16 38.81 -4.92
C GLU A 35 -12.39 37.52 -4.11
N VAL A 36 -12.96 37.64 -2.91
CA VAL A 36 -13.34 36.47 -2.10
C VAL A 36 -14.40 35.64 -2.81
N MET A 37 -15.40 36.26 -3.46
CA MET A 37 -16.41 35.52 -4.23
C MET A 37 -15.81 34.77 -5.43
N VAL A 38 -14.87 35.37 -6.14
CA VAL A 38 -14.18 34.72 -7.27
C VAL A 38 -13.34 33.55 -6.78
N VAL A 39 -12.56 33.72 -5.71
CA VAL A 39 -11.76 32.63 -5.13
C VAL A 39 -12.64 31.49 -4.65
N LEU A 40 -13.76 31.79 -3.98
CA LEU A 40 -14.74 30.77 -3.57
C LEU A 40 -15.36 30.06 -4.78
N ALA A 41 -15.73 30.80 -5.83
CA ALA A 41 -16.28 30.19 -7.05
C ALA A 41 -15.27 29.24 -7.71
N VAL A 42 -14.02 29.67 -7.85
CA VAL A 42 -12.95 28.85 -8.44
C VAL A 42 -12.66 27.61 -7.60
N THR A 43 -12.53 27.75 -6.28
CA THR A 43 -12.28 26.60 -5.38
C THR A 43 -13.42 25.58 -5.40
N LEU A 44 -14.67 26.03 -5.51
CA LEU A 44 -15.84 25.13 -5.60
C LEU A 44 -15.84 24.34 -6.92
N VAL A 45 -15.52 25.01 -8.03
CA VAL A 45 -15.36 24.34 -9.33
C VAL A 45 -14.22 23.32 -9.30
N LEU A 46 -13.07 23.68 -8.71
CA LEU A 46 -11.93 22.77 -8.57
C LEU A 46 -12.25 21.58 -7.66
N ALA A 47 -12.95 21.81 -6.55
CA ALA A 47 -13.34 20.74 -5.62
C ALA A 47 -14.19 19.67 -6.30
N LEU A 48 -15.13 20.08 -7.17
CA LEU A 48 -15.95 19.15 -7.95
C LEU A 48 -15.13 18.35 -8.97
N ALA A 49 -14.05 18.92 -9.52
CA ALA A 49 -13.17 18.24 -10.46
C ALA A 49 -12.23 17.21 -9.80
N VAL A 50 -11.83 17.42 -8.55
CA VAL A 50 -10.86 16.53 -7.84
C VAL A 50 -11.49 15.22 -7.36
N ALA A 51 -12.79 15.23 -7.05
CA ALA A 51 -13.50 14.07 -6.51
C ALA A 51 -13.44 12.81 -7.42
N PRO A 52 -13.79 12.85 -8.73
CA PRO A 52 -13.74 11.68 -9.59
C PRO A 52 -12.30 11.19 -9.82
N LEU A 53 -11.33 12.09 -9.84
CA LEU A 53 -9.91 11.75 -9.98
C LEU A 53 -9.42 10.98 -8.75
N SER A 54 -9.77 11.43 -7.55
CA SER A 54 -9.39 10.76 -6.31
C SER A 54 -10.00 9.36 -6.20
N ALA A 55 -11.23 9.19 -6.69
CA ALA A 55 -11.92 7.89 -6.72
C ALA A 55 -11.26 6.87 -7.67
N SER A 56 -10.83 7.30 -8.87
CA SER A 56 -10.12 6.42 -9.79
C SER A 56 -8.74 6.05 -9.26
N TRP A 57 -8.01 7.01 -8.68
CA TRP A 57 -6.71 6.77 -8.05
C TRP A 57 -6.80 5.76 -6.90
N GLY A 58 -7.82 5.86 -6.05
CA GLY A 58 -8.05 4.89 -4.97
C GLY A 58 -8.30 3.47 -5.50
N SER A 59 -8.98 3.35 -6.63
CA SER A 59 -9.25 2.06 -7.27
C SER A 59 -7.96 1.45 -7.85
N SER A 60 -7.17 2.23 -8.57
CA SER A 60 -5.86 1.82 -9.09
C SER A 60 -4.86 1.46 -7.97
N ALA A 61 -4.84 2.24 -6.89
CA ALA A 61 -3.98 1.98 -5.73
C ALA A 61 -4.32 0.64 -5.07
N ALA A 62 -5.63 0.35 -4.89
CA ALA A 62 -6.07 -0.92 -4.32
C ALA A 62 -5.69 -2.12 -5.21
N VAL A 63 -5.82 -2.01 -6.54
CA VAL A 63 -5.40 -3.06 -7.48
C VAL A 63 -3.88 -3.28 -7.41
N ARG A 64 -3.08 -2.21 -7.37
CA ARG A 64 -1.62 -2.32 -7.22
C ARG A 64 -1.21 -2.92 -5.87
N GLN A 65 -1.86 -2.53 -4.78
CA GLN A 65 -1.62 -3.09 -3.45
C GLN A 65 -1.96 -4.58 -3.42
N ALA A 66 -3.10 -4.97 -4.00
CA ALA A 66 -3.50 -6.36 -4.09
C ALA A 66 -2.49 -7.18 -4.90
N ASP A 67 -2.02 -6.68 -6.03
CA ASP A 67 -0.99 -7.33 -6.84
C ASP A 67 0.33 -7.52 -6.08
N ALA A 68 0.81 -6.46 -5.41
CA ALA A 68 2.00 -6.53 -4.57
C ALA A 68 1.84 -7.54 -3.43
N SER A 69 0.64 -7.62 -2.83
CA SER A 69 0.37 -8.61 -1.77
C SER A 69 0.41 -10.05 -2.28
N MET A 70 -0.05 -10.31 -3.50
CA MET A 70 0.01 -11.64 -4.13
C MET A 70 1.45 -12.05 -4.41
N GLN A 71 2.28 -11.13 -4.89
CA GLN A 71 3.72 -11.36 -5.09
C GLN A 71 4.44 -11.62 -3.76
N GLN A 72 4.15 -10.80 -2.74
CA GLN A 72 4.69 -11.00 -1.40
C GLN A 72 4.27 -12.35 -0.80
N ALA A 73 3.02 -12.77 -1.01
CA ALA A 73 2.53 -14.07 -0.59
C ALA A 73 3.33 -15.20 -1.23
N MET A 74 3.60 -15.12 -2.53
CA MET A 74 4.39 -16.12 -3.25
C MET A 74 5.84 -16.18 -2.77
N SER A 75 6.48 -15.03 -2.55
CA SER A 75 7.83 -14.97 -1.98
C SER A 75 7.88 -15.56 -0.57
N THR A 76 6.87 -15.28 0.25
CA THR A 76 6.73 -15.82 1.61
C THR A 76 6.51 -17.32 1.59
N LEU A 77 5.67 -17.81 0.68
CA LEU A 77 5.42 -19.23 0.45
C LEU A 77 6.71 -19.96 0.08
N LYS A 78 7.48 -19.44 -0.89
CA LYS A 78 8.77 -20.02 -1.28
C LYS A 78 9.74 -20.08 -0.11
N SER A 79 9.84 -19.00 0.67
CA SER A 79 10.70 -18.94 1.86
C SER A 79 10.31 -20.01 2.87
N PHE A 80 9.02 -20.13 3.20
CA PHE A 80 8.54 -21.15 4.14
C PHE A 80 8.74 -22.57 3.64
N ALA A 81 8.55 -22.80 2.34
CA ALA A 81 8.76 -24.09 1.72
C ALA A 81 10.22 -24.56 1.84
N LEU A 82 11.17 -23.67 1.52
CA LEU A 82 12.61 -23.92 1.60
C LEU A 82 13.13 -24.07 3.03
N MET A 83 12.56 -23.32 3.98
CA MET A 83 12.90 -23.50 5.39
C MET A 83 12.50 -24.88 5.93
N ASN A 84 11.53 -25.55 5.29
CA ASN A 84 11.10 -26.91 5.61
C ASN A 84 10.99 -27.18 7.12
N GLN A 85 10.25 -26.33 7.85
CA GLN A 85 10.16 -26.41 9.31
C GLN A 85 9.51 -27.72 9.79
N GLY A 86 8.70 -28.34 8.93
CA GLY A 86 8.12 -29.66 9.15
C GLY A 86 9.07 -30.84 8.94
N ARG A 87 10.32 -30.61 8.49
CA ARG A 87 11.33 -31.64 8.18
C ARG A 87 10.80 -32.73 7.24
N VAL A 88 10.01 -32.33 6.27
CA VAL A 88 9.40 -33.20 5.26
C VAL A 88 10.50 -33.65 4.28
N THR A 89 10.56 -34.95 3.98
CA THR A 89 11.62 -35.57 3.16
C THR A 89 11.10 -36.32 1.94
N ASP A 90 9.79 -36.54 1.84
CA ASP A 90 9.11 -37.39 0.86
C ASP A 90 8.58 -36.63 -0.37
N GLY A 91 9.03 -35.38 -0.58
CA GLY A 91 8.56 -34.53 -1.67
C GLY A 91 7.13 -34.00 -1.48
N SER A 92 6.51 -34.26 -0.32
CA SER A 92 5.20 -33.72 0.04
C SER A 92 5.24 -32.20 0.19
N ALA A 93 4.08 -31.56 0.08
CA ALA A 93 3.94 -30.12 0.29
C ALA A 93 4.38 -29.71 1.70
N THR A 94 5.34 -28.79 1.77
CA THR A 94 5.87 -28.22 3.01
C THR A 94 5.20 -26.91 3.37
N ALA A 95 4.80 -26.11 2.39
CA ALA A 95 4.12 -24.84 2.61
C ALA A 95 2.95 -24.70 1.66
N VAL A 96 1.91 -24.00 2.12
CA VAL A 96 0.66 -23.85 1.36
C VAL A 96 0.22 -22.40 1.39
N MET A 97 -0.11 -21.87 0.23
CA MET A 97 -0.79 -20.60 0.07
C MET A 97 -2.23 -20.86 -0.32
N VAL A 98 -3.15 -20.17 0.36
CA VAL A 98 -4.58 -20.19 0.07
C VAL A 98 -5.03 -18.78 -0.21
N VAL A 99 -5.86 -18.63 -1.24
CA VAL A 99 -6.49 -17.35 -1.55
C VAL A 99 -8.00 -17.52 -1.43
N ASN A 100 -8.63 -16.60 -0.70
CA ASN A 100 -10.07 -16.47 -0.59
C ASN A 100 -10.52 -15.13 -1.21
N ALA A 101 -11.82 -14.84 -1.18
CA ALA A 101 -12.38 -13.63 -1.79
C ALA A 101 -11.84 -12.29 -1.25
N THR A 102 -11.28 -12.26 -0.03
CA THR A 102 -10.91 -11.03 0.68
C THR A 102 -9.49 -11.02 1.22
N LYS A 103 -8.78 -12.15 1.17
CA LYS A 103 -7.48 -12.37 1.81
C LYS A 103 -6.67 -13.42 1.07
N VAL A 104 -5.36 -13.23 1.09
CA VAL A 104 -4.37 -14.26 0.79
C VAL A 104 -3.70 -14.66 2.10
N CYS A 105 -3.49 -15.96 2.29
CA CYS A 105 -2.82 -16.49 3.48
C CYS A 105 -1.84 -17.60 3.12
N VAL A 106 -0.79 -17.70 3.93
CA VAL A 106 0.33 -18.63 3.73
C VAL A 106 0.59 -19.37 5.05
N TYR A 107 0.76 -20.68 4.93
CA TYR A 107 1.02 -21.60 6.03
C TYR A 107 2.38 -22.26 5.84
N ARG A 108 3.13 -22.44 6.93
CA ARG A 108 4.43 -23.12 6.98
C ARG A 108 4.34 -24.65 6.97
N ARG A 109 3.11 -25.17 6.98
CA ARG A 109 2.75 -26.60 6.94
C ARG A 109 1.33 -26.73 6.41
N ILE A 110 0.92 -27.93 6.04
CA ILE A 110 -0.47 -28.21 5.67
C ILE A 110 -1.36 -27.99 6.90
N PRO A 111 -2.30 -27.02 6.88
CA PRO A 111 -3.18 -26.76 8.00
C PRO A 111 -4.32 -27.80 8.05
N THR A 112 -4.96 -27.93 9.21
CA THR A 112 -6.19 -28.73 9.35
C THR A 112 -7.41 -28.02 8.76
N ALA A 113 -7.39 -26.67 8.73
CA ALA A 113 -8.41 -25.83 8.16
C ALA A 113 -7.79 -24.72 7.29
N PHE A 114 -8.35 -24.53 6.08
CA PHE A 114 -7.85 -23.57 5.10
C PHE A 114 -8.67 -22.26 5.15
N ASP A 115 -8.89 -21.67 6.32
CA ASP A 115 -9.77 -20.51 6.55
C ASP A 115 -9.04 -19.17 6.78
N CYS A 116 -7.72 -19.20 6.78
CA CYS A 116 -6.83 -18.08 7.10
C CYS A 116 -6.92 -17.61 8.56
N ALA A 117 -7.51 -18.38 9.48
CA ALA A 117 -7.54 -18.05 10.90
C ALA A 117 -6.21 -18.36 11.58
N SER A 118 -5.57 -19.47 11.21
CA SER A 118 -4.29 -19.93 11.77
C SER A 118 -3.12 -19.77 10.79
N ALA A 119 -3.18 -18.78 9.91
CA ALA A 119 -2.13 -18.56 8.92
C ALA A 119 -0.89 -17.91 9.57
N ASP A 120 0.30 -18.36 9.16
CA ASP A 120 1.56 -17.77 9.61
C ASP A 120 1.80 -16.39 8.99
N TRP A 121 1.23 -16.16 7.81
CA TRP A 121 1.21 -14.87 7.15
C TRP A 121 -0.10 -14.69 6.40
N GLN A 122 -0.66 -13.48 6.42
CA GLN A 122 -1.89 -13.16 5.72
C GLN A 122 -1.94 -11.68 5.35
N GLN A 123 -2.68 -11.36 4.29
CA GLN A 123 -2.94 -9.99 3.88
C GLN A 123 -4.34 -9.85 3.30
N SER A 124 -5.00 -8.71 3.55
CA SER A 124 -6.31 -8.40 2.95
C SER A 124 -6.17 -7.92 1.50
N LEU A 125 -7.09 -8.39 0.66
CA LEU A 125 -7.23 -8.03 -0.75
C LEU A 125 -8.50 -7.18 -0.91
N PRO A 126 -8.39 -5.84 -1.01
CA PRO A 126 -9.53 -4.94 -1.12
C PRO A 126 -10.03 -4.83 -2.58
N VAL A 127 -10.10 -5.96 -3.29
CA VAL A 127 -10.42 -6.10 -4.72
C VAL A 127 -11.19 -7.39 -4.98
N THR A 128 -11.90 -7.46 -6.10
CA THR A 128 -12.48 -8.70 -6.60
C THR A 128 -11.38 -9.53 -7.26
N LEU A 129 -11.27 -10.80 -6.86
CA LEU A 129 -10.30 -11.75 -7.42
C LEU A 129 -11.01 -12.74 -8.34
N THR A 130 -10.46 -12.93 -9.53
CA THR A 130 -10.88 -13.94 -10.50
C THR A 130 -9.71 -14.87 -10.78
N LEU A 131 -9.94 -16.18 -10.75
CA LEU A 131 -8.93 -17.21 -11.04
C LEU A 131 -9.46 -18.12 -12.14
N GLY A 132 -8.69 -18.32 -13.21
CA GLY A 132 -9.10 -19.17 -14.34
C GLY A 132 -10.46 -18.78 -14.94
N GLY A 133 -10.81 -17.49 -14.92
CA GLY A 133 -12.11 -16.98 -15.39
C GLY A 133 -13.27 -17.10 -14.38
N THR A 134 -13.03 -17.68 -13.20
CA THR A 134 -14.05 -17.81 -12.14
C THR A 134 -13.79 -16.80 -11.02
N VAL A 135 -14.82 -16.02 -10.66
CA VAL A 135 -14.74 -15.08 -9.52
C VAL A 135 -14.70 -15.87 -8.22
N ILE A 136 -13.72 -15.56 -7.37
CA ILE A 136 -13.56 -16.19 -6.06
C ILE A 136 -14.51 -15.52 -5.08
N THR A 137 -15.41 -16.32 -4.50
CA THR A 137 -16.36 -15.93 -3.45
C THR A 137 -16.01 -16.66 -2.15
N GLY A 138 -16.58 -16.26 -1.01
CA GLY A 138 -16.13 -16.70 0.33
C GLY A 138 -15.99 -18.22 0.55
N SER A 139 -16.75 -19.03 -0.19
CA SER A 139 -16.68 -20.50 -0.15
C SER A 139 -15.65 -21.10 -1.12
N VAL A 140 -15.32 -20.37 -2.18
CA VAL A 140 -14.33 -20.79 -3.18
C VAL A 140 -12.96 -20.35 -2.70
N LYS A 141 -12.02 -21.29 -2.69
CA LYS A 141 -10.65 -21.03 -2.30
C LYS A 141 -9.75 -21.66 -3.35
N ALA A 142 -8.67 -20.97 -3.70
CA ALA A 142 -7.63 -21.55 -4.52
C ALA A 142 -6.37 -21.80 -3.70
N CYS A 143 -5.64 -22.83 -4.06
CA CYS A 143 -4.47 -23.29 -3.33
C CYS A 143 -3.26 -23.39 -4.26
N VAL A 144 -2.10 -22.97 -3.74
CA VAL A 144 -0.78 -23.30 -4.29
C VAL A 144 0.04 -23.95 -3.18
N ALA A 145 0.57 -25.13 -3.46
CA ALA A 145 1.40 -25.87 -2.52
C ALA A 145 2.81 -26.03 -3.09
N LEU A 146 3.82 -25.87 -2.24
CA LEU A 146 5.23 -26.07 -2.58
C LEU A 146 5.83 -27.15 -1.70
N ASP A 147 6.77 -27.93 -2.25
CA ASP A 147 7.61 -28.86 -1.48
C ASP A 147 8.90 -28.20 -0.93
N ASN A 148 9.74 -28.97 -0.25
CA ASN A 148 11.00 -28.52 0.33
C ASN A 148 12.05 -28.04 -0.70
N THR A 149 11.82 -28.26 -2.00
CA THR A 149 12.64 -27.75 -3.10
C THR A 149 12.01 -26.54 -3.80
N ALA A 150 10.94 -25.99 -3.21
CA ALA A 150 10.10 -24.95 -3.78
C ALA A 150 9.49 -25.31 -5.15
N GLN A 151 9.39 -26.60 -5.46
CA GLN A 151 8.64 -27.07 -6.63
C GLN A 151 7.16 -27.11 -6.30
N ARG A 152 6.34 -26.81 -7.31
CA ARG A 152 4.90 -26.77 -7.17
C ARG A 152 4.34 -28.17 -7.18
N GLN A 153 3.50 -28.46 -6.19
CA GLN A 153 2.84 -29.74 -6.07
C GLN A 153 1.40 -29.63 -6.61
N ALA A 154 1.08 -30.51 -7.56
CA ALA A 154 -0.29 -30.74 -8.02
C ALA A 154 -0.89 -31.88 -7.22
N GLY A 155 -2.12 -31.71 -6.74
CA GLY A 155 -2.85 -32.80 -6.09
C GLY A 155 -3.70 -32.35 -4.90
N PRO A 156 -4.44 -33.31 -4.31
CA PRO A 156 -5.19 -33.06 -3.09
C PRO A 156 -4.24 -32.92 -1.90
N LEU A 157 -4.52 -31.95 -1.03
CA LEU A 157 -3.91 -31.86 0.29
C LEU A 157 -4.86 -32.46 1.33
N ALA A 158 -4.31 -33.00 2.42
CA ALA A 158 -5.12 -33.43 3.55
C ALA A 158 -5.98 -32.25 4.06
N GLY A 159 -7.31 -32.46 4.16
CA GLY A 159 -8.26 -31.42 4.59
C GLY A 159 -8.67 -30.40 3.51
N TRP A 160 -8.21 -30.55 2.27
CA TRP A 160 -8.55 -29.68 1.14
C TRP A 160 -9.40 -30.44 0.12
N THR A 161 -10.56 -29.88 -0.23
CA THR A 161 -11.56 -30.55 -1.09
C THR A 161 -11.41 -30.26 -2.59
N GLY A 162 -10.28 -29.66 -3.01
CA GLY A 162 -9.98 -29.41 -4.43
C GLY A 162 -8.53 -29.76 -4.80
N PRO A 163 -8.10 -29.60 -6.05
CA PRO A 163 -6.68 -29.67 -6.38
C PRO A 163 -5.98 -28.33 -6.08
N CYS A 164 -4.77 -28.35 -5.51
CA CYS A 164 -3.89 -27.18 -5.56
C CYS A 164 -3.34 -27.04 -6.98
N THR A 165 -3.27 -25.81 -7.49
CA THR A 165 -2.84 -25.54 -8.87
C THR A 165 -1.35 -25.26 -8.97
N THR A 166 -0.73 -25.78 -10.03
CA THR A 166 0.66 -25.46 -10.40
C THR A 166 0.74 -24.19 -11.23
N ASN A 167 -0.33 -23.81 -11.93
CA ASN A 167 -0.39 -22.54 -12.64
C ASN A 167 -1.43 -21.63 -11.98
N PHE A 168 -0.96 -20.53 -11.39
CA PHE A 168 -1.82 -19.60 -10.68
C PHE A 168 -1.95 -18.29 -11.46
N ALA A 169 -2.89 -18.27 -12.40
CA ALA A 169 -3.28 -17.07 -13.14
C ALA A 169 -4.43 -16.36 -12.44
N TYR A 170 -4.30 -15.05 -12.24
CA TYR A 170 -5.27 -14.24 -11.52
C TYR A 170 -5.59 -12.93 -12.23
N THR A 171 -6.79 -12.42 -11.99
CA THR A 171 -7.22 -11.08 -12.37
C THR A 171 -7.78 -10.39 -11.12
N LEU A 172 -7.27 -9.20 -10.85
CA LEU A 172 -7.70 -8.32 -9.76
C LEU A 172 -8.53 -7.20 -10.37
N GLN A 173 -9.70 -6.91 -9.80
CA GLN A 173 -10.59 -5.89 -10.33
C GLN A 173 -11.19 -5.03 -9.22
N LYS A 174 -11.27 -3.71 -9.45
CA LYS A 174 -11.98 -2.76 -8.59
C LYS A 174 -12.52 -1.59 -9.40
N SER A 175 -13.83 -1.37 -9.35
CA SER A 175 -14.50 -0.18 -9.92
C SER A 175 -14.10 0.17 -11.37
N GLY A 176 -13.93 -0.84 -12.22
CA GLY A 176 -13.54 -0.68 -13.64
C GLY A 176 -12.04 -0.81 -13.91
N GLU A 177 -11.18 -0.69 -12.89
CA GLU A 177 -9.76 -0.99 -13.01
C GLU A 177 -9.53 -2.51 -12.93
N SER A 178 -8.71 -3.07 -13.83
CA SER A 178 -8.35 -4.48 -13.81
C SER A 178 -6.85 -4.69 -14.03
N LYS A 179 -6.26 -5.65 -13.32
CA LYS A 179 -4.89 -6.11 -13.56
C LYS A 179 -4.84 -7.63 -13.52
N SER A 180 -4.27 -8.23 -14.55
CA SER A 180 -4.02 -9.67 -14.61
C SER A 180 -2.55 -9.98 -14.36
N GLY A 181 -2.30 -11.15 -13.77
CA GLY A 181 -0.96 -11.63 -13.49
C GLY A 181 -0.91 -13.15 -13.37
N THR A 182 0.30 -13.67 -13.35
CA THR A 182 0.57 -15.07 -13.03
C THR A 182 1.58 -15.11 -11.89
N LEU A 183 1.36 -16.01 -10.92
CA LEU A 183 2.38 -16.31 -9.92
C LEU A 183 3.19 -17.48 -10.44
N SER A 184 4.48 -17.29 -10.67
CA SER A 184 5.46 -18.33 -11.03
C SER A 184 6.30 -18.77 -9.83
#